data_AF-A0A2M7RCU5-F1
#
_entry.id   AF-A0A2M7RCU5-F1
#
_cell.length_a   1.000
_cell.length_b   1.000
_cell.length_c   1.000
_cell.angle_alpha   90.00
_cell.angle_beta   90.00
_cell.angle_gamma   90.00
#
_symmetry.space_group_name_H-M   'P 1'
#
loop_
_entity.id
_entity.type
_entity.pdbx_description
1 polymer ?
#
loop_
_entity_poly.entity_id
_entity_poly.type
_entity_poly.pdbx_seq_one_letter_code
_entity_poly.pdbx_strand_id
1 'polypeptide(L)'
;MINEELKKLFEELKSEGASRKEMEELIPVLNKLSAIKKHERPYLLKRKFLEEKTPEIKKSLFFPKWFFAPAIAFSLFLFVGVISASYASQKSLPGDLLYPVKRLTEDARILVDPNFKNEKIVRRSEEIKKLTEEKEEKPKFINKAIDDFRKESEDSRNHDAKKVQESLKNLEDAKQNVSGEEKKQIERVIEKTENSQDNRELESQDSNRNEDEKNK
;
A
#
# COMPACT_ATOMS: atom_id res chain seq x y z
N MET A 1 8.70 -24.66 63.64
CA MET A 1 10.15 -24.64 63.89
C MET A 1 10.60 -23.35 64.61
N ILE A 2 9.82 -22.84 65.58
CA ILE A 2 10.10 -21.58 66.31
C ILE A 2 10.68 -21.84 67.72
N ASN A 3 10.58 -23.08 68.21
CA ASN A 3 10.82 -23.41 69.62
C ASN A 3 12.32 -23.60 69.95
N GLU A 4 13.17 -23.99 69.00
CA GLU A 4 14.62 -24.12 69.24
C GLU A 4 15.35 -22.77 69.28
N GLU A 5 15.00 -21.85 68.38
CA GLU A 5 15.61 -20.50 68.34
C GLU A 5 15.27 -19.72 69.62
N LEU A 6 14.02 -19.82 70.10
CA LEU A 6 13.59 -19.22 71.36
C LEU A 6 14.38 -19.79 72.54
N LYS A 7 14.52 -21.11 72.62
CA LYS A 7 15.28 -21.77 73.70
C LYS A 7 16.74 -21.34 73.74
N LYS A 8 17.37 -21.18 72.57
CA LYS A 8 18.75 -20.70 72.48
C LYS A 8 18.90 -19.27 73.00
N LEU A 9 17.95 -18.39 72.67
CA LEU A 9 17.93 -17.00 73.12
C LEU A 9 17.72 -16.89 74.64
N PHE A 10 16.92 -17.80 75.23
CA PHE A 10 16.76 -17.88 76.69
C PHE A 10 18.04 -18.29 77.41
N GLU A 11 18.77 -19.27 76.88
CA GLU A 11 20.05 -19.67 77.46
C GLU A 11 21.10 -18.56 77.35
N GLU A 12 21.08 -17.79 76.26
CA GLU A 12 21.96 -16.64 76.05
C GLU A 12 21.67 -15.49 77.03
N LEU A 13 20.40 -15.10 77.17
CA LEU A 13 19.98 -14.07 78.15
C LEU A 13 20.26 -14.49 79.60
N LYS A 14 20.12 -15.78 79.91
CA LYS A 14 20.46 -16.33 81.22
C LYS A 14 21.96 -16.31 81.47
N SER A 15 22.78 -16.50 80.43
CA SER A 15 24.24 -16.40 80.53
C SER A 15 24.74 -14.96 80.72
N GLU A 16 23.98 -13.97 80.23
CA GLU A 16 24.25 -12.54 80.42
C GLU A 16 23.72 -11.99 81.76
N GLY A 17 23.12 -12.84 82.60
CA GLY A 17 22.71 -12.50 83.96
C GLY A 17 21.31 -11.91 84.09
N ALA A 18 20.46 -12.04 83.07
CA ALA A 18 19.07 -11.59 83.15
C ALA A 18 18.29 -12.37 84.23
N SER A 19 17.43 -11.66 84.97
CA SER A 19 16.60 -12.26 86.01
C SER A 19 15.43 -13.04 85.40
N ARG A 20 14.95 -14.08 86.10
CA ARG A 20 13.77 -14.85 85.66
C ARG A 20 12.54 -13.97 85.40
N LYS A 21 12.37 -12.90 86.17
CA LYS A 21 11.25 -11.97 86.02
C LYS A 21 11.33 -11.18 84.70
N GLU A 22 12.53 -10.74 84.33
CA GLU A 22 12.77 -10.03 83.08
C GLU A 22 12.55 -10.97 81.89
N MET A 23 13.02 -12.20 81.99
CA MET A 23 12.76 -13.23 80.97
C MET A 23 11.26 -13.50 80.78
N GLU A 24 10.47 -13.54 81.85
CA GLU A 24 9.00 -13.74 81.78
C GLU A 24 8.27 -12.56 81.11
N GLU A 25 8.75 -11.32 81.30
CA GLU A 25 8.19 -10.13 80.65
C GLU A 25 8.54 -10.03 79.16
N LEU A 26 9.68 -10.57 78.73
CA LEU A 26 10.11 -10.55 77.34
C LEU A 26 9.41 -11.61 76.47
N ILE A 27 8.88 -12.69 77.06
CA ILE A 27 8.16 -13.76 76.33
C ILE A 27 7.02 -13.23 75.45
N PRO A 28 6.07 -12.42 75.96
CA PRO A 28 4.96 -11.92 75.14
C PRO A 28 5.43 -10.98 74.02
N VAL A 29 6.49 -10.20 74.23
CA VAL A 29 7.05 -9.28 73.23
C VAL A 29 7.69 -10.08 72.09
N LEU A 30 8.47 -11.10 72.45
CA LEU A 30 9.15 -11.97 71.49
C LEU A 30 8.14 -12.81 70.69
N ASN A 31 7.07 -13.29 71.32
CA ASN A 31 5.98 -13.95 70.61
C ASN A 31 5.30 -13.04 69.59
N LYS A 32 5.06 -11.76 69.94
CA LYS A 32 4.52 -10.75 69.00
C LYS A 32 5.48 -10.48 67.83
N LEU A 33 6.78 -10.35 68.09
CA LEU A 33 7.80 -10.17 67.05
C LEU A 33 7.94 -11.40 66.13
N SER A 34 7.88 -12.61 66.69
CA SER A 34 7.89 -13.85 65.91
C SER A 34 6.68 -13.97 64.98
N ALA A 35 5.52 -13.46 65.43
CA ALA A 35 4.30 -13.40 64.62
C ALA A 35 4.43 -12.40 63.46
N ILE A 36 5.16 -11.31 63.65
CA ILE A 36 5.46 -10.32 62.58
C ILE A 36 6.39 -10.92 61.52
N LYS A 37 7.37 -11.75 61.90
CA LYS A 37 8.25 -12.48 60.94
C LYS A 37 7.46 -13.46 60.05
N LYS A 38 6.27 -13.90 60.49
CA LYS A 38 5.35 -14.77 59.75
C LYS A 38 4.49 -14.04 58.70
N HIS A 39 4.60 -12.71 58.59
CA HIS A 39 3.96 -11.99 57.50
C HIS A 39 4.70 -12.31 56.20
N GLU A 40 4.21 -13.31 55.46
CA GLU A 40 4.73 -13.65 54.12
C GLU A 40 4.81 -12.37 53.30
N ARG A 41 6.01 -12.07 52.77
CA ARG A 41 6.24 -10.85 52.00
C ARG A 41 5.20 -10.76 50.88
N PRO A 42 4.56 -9.58 50.65
CA PRO A 42 3.45 -9.43 49.72
C PRO A 42 3.80 -9.86 48.28
N TYR A 43 5.09 -9.90 47.93
CA TYR A 43 5.58 -10.41 46.65
C TYR A 43 5.36 -11.92 46.46
N LEU A 44 5.53 -12.75 47.51
CA LEU A 44 5.37 -14.20 47.42
C LEU A 44 3.89 -14.59 47.31
N LEU A 45 3.02 -13.89 48.05
CA LEU A 45 1.57 -14.03 47.93
C LEU A 45 1.07 -13.60 46.55
N LYS A 46 1.55 -12.45 46.05
CA LYS A 46 1.25 -12.01 44.67
C LYS A 46 1.70 -13.06 43.64
N ARG A 47 2.87 -13.67 43.81
CA ARG A 47 3.37 -14.69 42.89
C ARG A 47 2.56 -15.98 42.94
N LYS A 48 2.20 -16.48 44.13
CA LYS A 48 1.31 -17.64 44.28
C LYS A 48 -0.07 -17.38 43.67
N PHE A 49 -0.63 -16.19 43.90
CA PHE A 49 -1.92 -15.80 43.34
C PHE A 49 -1.87 -15.62 41.82
N LEU A 50 -0.76 -15.10 41.29
CA LEU A 50 -0.50 -15.02 39.86
C LEU A 50 -0.35 -16.41 39.25
N GLU A 51 0.41 -17.33 39.86
CA GLU A 51 0.55 -18.72 39.41
C GLU A 51 -0.78 -19.50 39.49
N GLU A 52 -1.59 -19.27 40.51
CA GLU A 52 -2.89 -19.94 40.70
C GLU A 52 -3.99 -19.41 39.75
N LYS A 53 -3.94 -18.12 39.37
CA LYS A 53 -4.91 -17.50 38.45
C LYS A 53 -4.46 -17.37 37.00
N THR A 54 -3.19 -17.61 36.68
CA THR A 54 -2.80 -17.77 35.27
C THR A 54 -3.14 -19.20 34.86
N PRO A 55 -4.20 -19.45 34.06
CA PRO A 55 -4.27 -20.70 33.35
C PRO A 55 -2.94 -20.87 32.60
N GLU A 56 -2.47 -22.09 32.42
CA GLU A 56 -1.27 -22.37 31.63
C GLU A 56 -1.43 -21.81 30.21
N ILE A 57 -1.14 -20.52 29.99
CA ILE A 57 -1.00 -19.92 28.67
C ILE A 57 0.38 -20.32 28.16
N LYS A 58 0.60 -21.62 28.05
CA LYS A 58 1.75 -22.20 27.40
C LYS A 58 1.20 -23.11 26.31
N LYS A 59 1.41 -22.65 25.06
CA LYS A 59 1.22 -23.36 23.76
C LYS A 59 -0.04 -23.04 22.94
N SER A 60 -0.42 -21.77 22.78
CA SER A 60 -1.40 -21.37 21.72
C SER A 60 -0.94 -20.19 20.86
N LEU A 61 0.35 -19.86 20.85
CA LEU A 61 0.92 -18.79 19.99
C LEU A 61 1.84 -19.30 18.88
N PHE A 62 2.05 -20.63 18.80
CA PHE A 62 2.82 -21.24 17.72
C PHE A 62 1.88 -22.10 16.88
N PHE A 63 1.13 -21.45 15.99
CA PHE A 63 0.48 -22.15 14.89
C PHE A 63 1.57 -22.82 14.03
N PRO A 64 1.43 -24.12 13.70
CA PRO A 64 2.40 -24.79 12.82
C PRO A 64 2.45 -24.06 11.47
N LYS A 65 3.63 -23.96 10.85
CA LYS A 65 3.85 -23.20 9.59
C LYS A 65 2.87 -23.58 8.46
N TRP A 66 2.31 -24.79 8.51
CA TRP A 66 1.41 -25.35 7.50
C TRP A 66 -0.04 -24.87 7.68
N PHE A 67 -0.38 -24.29 8.84
CA PHE A 67 -1.69 -23.70 9.11
C PHE A 67 -1.95 -22.46 8.24
N PHE A 68 -0.90 -21.68 7.96
CA PHE A 68 -0.98 -20.52 7.06
C PHE A 68 -0.64 -20.85 5.60
N ALA A 69 -0.13 -22.04 5.31
CA ALA A 69 0.23 -22.45 3.95
C ALA A 69 -0.91 -22.27 2.92
N PRO A 70 -2.18 -22.64 3.19
CA PRO A 70 -3.26 -22.41 2.22
C PRO A 70 -3.55 -20.92 2.01
N ALA A 71 -3.48 -20.10 3.06
CA ALA A 71 -3.67 -18.65 2.95
C ALA A 71 -2.55 -17.98 2.14
N ILE A 72 -1.31 -18.40 2.38
CA ILE A 72 -0.14 -17.92 1.61
C ILE A 72 -0.25 -18.38 0.15
N ALA A 73 -0.60 -19.65 -0.10
CA ALA A 73 -0.77 -20.18 -1.45
C ALA A 73 -1.89 -19.47 -2.21
N PHE A 74 -3.03 -19.20 -1.55
CA PHE A 74 -4.12 -18.43 -2.13
C PHE A 74 -3.72 -16.98 -2.41
N SER A 75 -3.01 -16.33 -1.50
CA SER A 75 -2.48 -14.98 -1.73
C SER A 75 -1.51 -14.96 -2.91
N LEU A 76 -0.64 -15.97 -3.04
CA LEU A 76 0.30 -16.09 -4.15
C LEU A 76 -0.45 -16.31 -5.47
N PHE A 77 -1.49 -17.15 -5.45
CA PHE A 77 -2.34 -17.40 -6.60
C PHE A 77 -3.06 -16.13 -7.06
N LEU A 78 -3.64 -15.35 -6.14
CA LEU A 78 -4.24 -14.07 -6.47
C LEU A 78 -3.20 -13.08 -7.02
N PHE A 79 -2.02 -13.03 -6.43
CA PHE A 79 -0.95 -12.14 -6.89
C PHE A 79 -0.51 -12.47 -8.32
N VAL A 80 -0.26 -13.75 -8.61
CA VAL A 80 0.05 -14.22 -9.97
C VAL A 80 -1.12 -13.94 -10.91
N GLY A 81 -2.36 -14.20 -10.48
CA GLY A 81 -3.56 -13.94 -11.27
C GLY A 81 -3.69 -12.47 -11.68
N VAL A 82 -3.45 -11.53 -10.75
CA VAL A 82 -3.48 -10.09 -11.03
C VAL A 82 -2.37 -9.69 -12.01
N ILE A 83 -1.15 -10.22 -11.83
CA ILE A 83 -0.03 -9.95 -12.76
C ILE A 83 -0.35 -10.47 -14.16
N SER A 84 -0.83 -11.71 -14.27
CA SER A 84 -1.18 -12.33 -15.54
C SER A 84 -2.32 -11.57 -16.22
N ALA A 85 -3.37 -11.19 -15.49
CA ALA A 85 -4.47 -10.38 -16.02
C ALA A 85 -4.00 -9.01 -16.52
N SER A 86 -3.10 -8.36 -15.76
CA SER A 86 -2.51 -7.08 -16.15
C SER A 86 -1.71 -7.21 -17.44
N TYR A 87 -0.89 -8.26 -17.57
CA TYR A 87 -0.11 -8.51 -18.79
C TYR A 87 -1.01 -8.81 -19.99
N ALA A 88 -2.01 -9.68 -19.82
CA ALA A 88 -2.97 -10.00 -20.88
C ALA A 88 -3.79 -8.79 -21.31
N SER A 89 -4.13 -7.89 -20.38
CA SER A 89 -4.91 -6.69 -20.69
C SER A 89 -4.17 -5.66 -21.56
N GLN A 90 -2.84 -5.70 -21.66
CA GLN A 90 -2.08 -4.67 -22.40
C GLN A 90 -2.46 -4.59 -23.88
N LYS A 91 -2.86 -5.73 -24.47
CA LYS A 91 -3.30 -5.79 -25.88
C LYS A 91 -4.80 -5.55 -26.07
N SER A 92 -5.55 -5.42 -24.98
CA SER A 92 -7.01 -5.25 -25.07
C SER A 92 -7.39 -3.92 -25.72
N LEU A 93 -8.43 -3.96 -26.52
CA LEU A 93 -9.06 -2.84 -27.19
C LEU A 93 -10.38 -2.45 -26.48
N PRO A 94 -10.87 -1.22 -26.71
CA PRO A 94 -12.19 -0.82 -26.23
C PRO A 94 -13.28 -1.83 -26.64
N GLY A 95 -13.91 -2.44 -25.65
CA GLY A 95 -14.94 -3.48 -25.86
C GLY A 95 -14.51 -4.87 -25.37
N ASP A 96 -13.21 -5.09 -25.16
CA ASP A 96 -12.70 -6.34 -24.63
C ASP A 96 -12.97 -6.49 -23.13
N LEU A 97 -13.11 -7.74 -22.68
CA LEU A 97 -13.37 -8.09 -21.29
C LEU A 97 -12.31 -7.54 -20.31
N LEU A 98 -11.04 -7.54 -20.74
CA LEU A 98 -9.92 -7.08 -19.91
C LEU A 98 -9.57 -5.59 -20.10
N TYR A 99 -10.30 -4.86 -20.94
CA TYR A 99 -10.06 -3.43 -21.15
C TYR A 99 -10.16 -2.58 -19.87
N PRO A 100 -11.11 -2.82 -18.95
CA PRO A 100 -11.13 -2.11 -17.67
C PRO A 100 -9.86 -2.33 -16.84
N VAL A 101 -9.29 -3.54 -16.88
CA VAL A 101 -8.03 -3.87 -16.20
C VAL A 101 -6.87 -3.09 -16.82
N LYS A 102 -6.82 -3.00 -18.16
CA LYS A 102 -5.84 -2.16 -18.87
C LYS A 102 -5.91 -0.70 -18.39
N ARG A 103 -7.10 -0.14 -18.31
CA ARG A 103 -7.30 1.25 -17.85
C ARG A 103 -6.81 1.47 -16.42
N LEU A 104 -7.20 0.58 -15.50
CA LEU A 104 -6.77 0.67 -14.10
C LEU A 104 -5.25 0.57 -13.95
N THR A 105 -4.63 -0.36 -14.68
CA THR A 105 -3.16 -0.54 -14.63
C THR A 105 -2.41 0.63 -15.24
N GLU A 106 -2.94 1.24 -16.30
CA GLU A 106 -2.38 2.45 -16.92
C GLU A 106 -2.53 3.68 -16.00
N ASP A 107 -3.68 3.85 -15.35
CA ASP A 107 -3.88 4.96 -14.40
C ASP A 107 -2.98 4.80 -13.16
N ALA A 108 -2.80 3.57 -12.65
CA ALA A 108 -1.84 3.27 -11.60
C ALA A 108 -0.39 3.54 -12.05
N ARG A 109 -0.07 3.24 -13.32
CA ARG A 109 1.26 3.52 -13.88
C ARG A 109 1.56 5.02 -13.93
N ILE A 110 0.58 5.87 -14.26
CA ILE A 110 0.76 7.33 -14.24
C ILE A 110 1.17 7.85 -12.86
N LEU A 111 0.66 7.23 -11.78
CA LEU A 111 1.01 7.63 -10.41
C LEU A 111 2.49 7.36 -10.08
N VAL A 112 3.08 6.34 -10.71
CA VAL A 112 4.49 5.95 -10.51
C VAL A 112 5.41 6.61 -11.52
N ASP A 113 4.95 6.73 -12.76
CA ASP A 113 5.66 7.29 -13.91
C ASP A 113 4.77 8.34 -14.58
N PRO A 114 4.83 9.62 -14.15
CA PRO A 114 4.02 10.69 -14.73
C PRO A 114 4.27 10.91 -16.23
N ASN A 115 5.46 10.57 -16.74
CA ASN A 115 5.80 10.69 -18.15
C ASN A 115 4.99 9.71 -19.02
N PHE A 116 4.45 8.65 -18.42
CA PHE A 116 3.58 7.70 -19.10
C PHE A 116 2.28 8.35 -19.64
N LYS A 117 1.89 9.53 -19.15
CA LYS A 117 0.80 10.32 -19.76
C LYS A 117 1.05 10.59 -21.24
N ASN A 118 2.29 10.87 -21.62
CA ASN A 118 2.68 11.12 -23.02
C ASN A 118 2.65 9.83 -23.86
N GLU A 119 2.84 8.68 -23.24
CA GLU A 119 2.69 7.39 -23.92
C GLU A 119 1.21 7.00 -24.06
N LYS A 120 0.37 7.41 -23.11
CA LYS A 120 -1.06 7.10 -23.08
C LYS A 120 -1.79 7.70 -24.29
N ILE A 121 -1.45 8.92 -24.72
CA ILE A 121 -2.04 9.53 -25.92
C ILE A 121 -1.73 8.72 -27.19
N VAL A 122 -0.48 8.24 -27.34
CA VAL A 122 -0.07 7.37 -28.45
C VAL A 122 -0.86 6.07 -28.39
N ARG A 123 -0.96 5.43 -27.22
CA ARG A 123 -1.76 4.21 -27.06
C ARG A 123 -3.23 4.39 -27.45
N ARG A 124 -3.85 5.55 -27.16
CA ARG A 124 -5.22 5.81 -27.63
C ARG A 124 -5.30 5.94 -29.14
N SER A 125 -4.34 6.61 -29.78
CA SER A 125 -4.30 6.67 -31.25
C SER A 125 -4.09 5.29 -31.89
N GLU A 126 -3.27 4.43 -31.28
CA GLU A 126 -3.09 3.05 -31.73
C GLU A 126 -4.35 2.20 -31.54
N GLU A 127 -5.10 2.41 -30.45
CA GLU A 127 -6.37 1.73 -30.22
C GLU A 127 -7.37 2.07 -31.33
N ILE A 128 -7.45 3.35 -31.72
CA ILE A 128 -8.27 3.79 -32.85
C ILE A 128 -7.80 3.09 -34.13
N LYS A 129 -6.49 3.18 -34.44
CA LYS A 129 -5.91 2.54 -35.62
C LYS A 129 -6.24 1.05 -35.70
N LYS A 130 -5.97 0.28 -34.64
CA LYS A 130 -6.27 -1.16 -34.58
C LYS A 130 -7.75 -1.45 -34.76
N LEU A 131 -8.63 -0.71 -34.09
CA LEU A 131 -10.08 -0.87 -34.26
C LEU A 131 -10.55 -0.61 -35.70
N THR A 132 -9.91 0.33 -36.41
CA THR A 132 -10.22 0.60 -37.82
C THR A 132 -9.62 -0.43 -38.78
N GLU A 133 -8.48 -1.04 -38.43
CA GLU A 133 -7.80 -2.08 -39.22
C GLU A 133 -8.49 -3.45 -39.11
N GLU A 134 -8.94 -3.81 -37.90
CA GLU A 134 -9.55 -5.13 -37.64
C GLU A 134 -10.92 -5.30 -38.31
N LYS A 135 -11.48 -4.25 -38.93
CA LYS A 135 -12.79 -4.24 -39.64
C LYS A 135 -13.95 -4.86 -38.85
N GLU A 136 -13.80 -5.07 -37.54
CA GLU A 136 -14.91 -5.38 -36.65
C GLU A 136 -15.70 -4.10 -36.46
N GLU A 137 -16.67 -3.87 -37.35
CA GLU A 137 -17.58 -2.72 -37.34
C GLU A 137 -18.38 -2.65 -36.03
N LYS A 138 -17.76 -2.08 -35.01
CA LYS A 138 -18.42 -1.63 -33.80
C LYS A 138 -18.20 -0.11 -33.69
N PRO A 139 -18.96 0.70 -34.46
CA PRO A 139 -18.92 2.17 -34.42
C PRO A 139 -18.86 2.73 -32.99
N LYS A 140 -19.57 2.09 -32.06
CA LYS A 140 -19.60 2.44 -30.64
C LYS A 140 -18.22 2.43 -29.99
N PHE A 141 -17.36 1.44 -30.29
CA PHE A 141 -16.04 1.33 -29.69
C PHE A 141 -15.02 2.25 -30.36
N ILE A 142 -15.14 2.47 -31.67
CA ILE A 142 -14.35 3.48 -32.38
C ILE A 142 -14.64 4.87 -31.84
N ASN A 143 -15.92 5.25 -31.74
CA ASN A 143 -16.32 6.55 -31.17
C ASN A 143 -15.84 6.71 -29.72
N LYS A 144 -15.93 5.64 -28.91
CA LYS A 144 -15.39 5.66 -27.55
C LYS A 144 -13.87 5.87 -27.54
N ALA A 145 -13.13 5.22 -28.44
CA ALA A 145 -11.68 5.37 -28.55
C ALA A 145 -11.30 6.79 -28.97
N ILE A 146 -12.05 7.39 -29.91
CA ILE A 146 -11.90 8.78 -30.34
C ILE A 146 -12.16 9.75 -29.17
N ASP A 147 -13.22 9.52 -28.40
CA ASP A 147 -13.53 10.33 -27.22
C ASP A 147 -12.44 10.22 -26.15
N ASP A 148 -11.92 9.03 -25.92
CA ASP A 148 -10.85 8.79 -24.95
C ASP A 148 -9.53 9.43 -25.41
N PHE A 149 -9.23 9.39 -26.71
CA PHE A 149 -8.10 10.13 -27.29
C PHE A 149 -8.27 11.63 -27.08
N ARG A 150 -9.44 12.19 -27.43
CA ARG A 150 -9.74 13.62 -27.28
C ARG A 150 -9.54 14.09 -25.84
N LYS A 151 -10.02 13.31 -24.86
CA LYS A 151 -9.85 13.65 -23.45
C LYS A 151 -8.38 13.65 -23.02
N GLU A 152 -7.61 12.69 -23.49
CA GLU A 152 -6.18 12.63 -23.16
C GLU A 152 -5.40 13.76 -23.88
N SER A 153 -5.79 14.11 -25.11
CA SER A 153 -5.14 15.18 -25.88
C SER A 153 -5.56 16.59 -25.46
N GLU A 154 -6.63 16.77 -24.68
CA GLU A 154 -7.05 18.09 -24.18
C GLU A 154 -6.11 18.65 -23.09
N ASP A 155 -5.41 17.79 -22.34
CA ASP A 155 -4.35 18.20 -21.38
C ASP A 155 -2.97 18.33 -22.07
N SER A 156 -2.98 18.56 -23.38
CA SER A 156 -1.76 18.43 -24.18
C SER A 156 -0.63 19.39 -23.82
N ARG A 157 -0.86 20.43 -22.99
CA ARG A 157 0.18 21.40 -22.57
C ARG A 157 1.43 20.74 -21.98
N ASN A 158 1.32 19.50 -21.52
CA ASN A 158 2.42 18.72 -20.94
C ASN A 158 2.90 17.55 -21.82
N HIS A 159 2.42 17.44 -23.06
CA HIS A 159 2.77 16.33 -23.94
C HIS A 159 4.01 16.59 -24.80
N ASP A 160 4.85 15.57 -24.90
CA ASP A 160 6.01 15.53 -25.78
C ASP A 160 5.56 15.64 -27.25
N ALA A 161 6.11 16.62 -27.98
CA ALA A 161 5.78 16.88 -29.38
C ALA A 161 5.97 15.65 -30.29
N LYS A 162 6.99 14.81 -30.02
CA LYS A 162 7.21 13.57 -30.80
C LYS A 162 6.07 12.58 -30.61
N LYS A 163 5.55 12.49 -29.38
CA LYS A 163 4.44 11.60 -29.04
C LYS A 163 3.13 12.11 -29.62
N VAL A 164 2.93 13.43 -29.66
CA VAL A 164 1.80 14.03 -30.37
C VAL A 164 1.88 13.73 -31.86
N GLN A 165 3.02 13.95 -32.51
CA GLN A 165 3.20 13.65 -33.94
C GLN A 165 3.00 12.17 -34.26
N GLU A 166 3.54 11.27 -33.44
CA GLU A 166 3.32 9.82 -33.56
C GLU A 166 1.81 9.49 -33.49
N SER A 167 1.09 10.16 -32.58
CA SER A 167 -0.34 9.95 -32.43
C SER A 167 -1.16 10.48 -33.61
N LEU A 168 -0.78 11.62 -34.19
CA LEU A 168 -1.40 12.17 -35.39
C LEU A 168 -1.25 11.22 -36.58
N LYS A 169 -0.04 10.67 -36.79
CA LYS A 169 0.19 9.67 -37.84
C LYS A 169 -0.71 8.44 -37.69
N ASN A 170 -0.86 7.93 -36.46
CA ASN A 170 -1.76 6.80 -36.21
C ASN A 170 -3.23 7.14 -36.53
N LEU A 171 -3.67 8.37 -36.26
CA LEU A 171 -5.01 8.84 -36.61
C LEU A 171 -5.19 9.03 -38.12
N GLU A 172 -4.17 9.51 -38.83
CA GLU A 172 -4.19 9.60 -40.29
C GLU A 172 -4.33 8.22 -40.95
N ASP A 173 -3.57 7.23 -40.48
CA ASP A 173 -3.71 5.84 -40.91
C ASP A 173 -5.13 5.33 -40.65
N ALA A 174 -5.67 5.59 -39.46
CA ALA A 174 -7.04 5.20 -39.10
C ALA A 174 -8.10 5.86 -39.98
N LYS A 175 -7.91 7.15 -40.32
CA LYS A 175 -8.80 7.94 -41.19
C LYS A 175 -8.97 7.32 -42.58
N GLN A 176 -7.93 6.65 -43.09
CA GLN A 176 -7.98 5.98 -44.39
C GLN A 176 -8.84 4.71 -44.36
N ASN A 177 -9.00 4.09 -43.18
CA ASN A 177 -9.69 2.82 -43.00
C ASN A 177 -11.18 2.98 -42.65
N VAL A 178 -11.65 4.20 -42.37
CA VAL A 178 -13.05 4.50 -42.03
C VAL A 178 -13.72 5.42 -43.05
N SER A 179 -15.06 5.44 -43.03
CA SER A 179 -15.88 6.33 -43.84
C SER A 179 -16.97 6.97 -42.98
N GLY A 180 -17.75 7.90 -43.54
CA GLY A 180 -18.92 8.46 -42.85
C GLY A 180 -18.57 9.38 -41.66
N GLU A 181 -19.24 9.14 -40.54
CA GLU A 181 -19.17 10.02 -39.35
C GLU A 181 -17.89 9.81 -38.55
N GLU A 182 -17.40 8.58 -38.46
CA GLU A 182 -16.14 8.23 -37.81
C GLU A 182 -14.96 8.97 -38.46
N LYS A 183 -14.93 9.00 -39.80
CA LYS A 183 -13.92 9.75 -40.56
C LYS A 183 -13.92 11.24 -40.19
N LYS A 184 -15.10 11.86 -40.12
CA LYS A 184 -15.26 13.27 -39.74
C LYS A 184 -14.86 13.53 -38.29
N GLN A 185 -15.12 12.58 -37.39
CA GLN A 185 -14.70 12.69 -35.99
C GLN A 185 -13.17 12.62 -35.86
N ILE A 186 -12.52 11.68 -36.54
CA ILE A 186 -11.06 11.58 -36.57
C ILE A 186 -10.44 12.86 -37.14
N GLU A 187 -10.98 13.37 -38.25
CA GLU A 187 -10.51 14.60 -38.89
C GLU A 187 -10.61 15.83 -37.97
N ARG A 188 -11.73 16.01 -37.28
CA ARG A 188 -11.90 17.08 -36.27
C ARG A 188 -10.89 16.97 -35.13
N VAL A 189 -10.56 15.76 -34.71
CA VAL A 189 -9.62 15.53 -33.61
C VAL A 189 -8.17 15.79 -34.06
N ILE A 190 -7.81 15.41 -35.28
CA ILE A 190 -6.51 15.74 -35.91
C ILE A 190 -6.35 17.27 -35.96
N GLU A 191 -7.30 17.97 -36.59
CA GLU A 191 -7.24 19.43 -36.76
C GLU A 191 -7.14 20.16 -35.41
N LYS A 192 -7.94 19.75 -34.42
CA LYS A 192 -7.87 20.35 -33.07
C LYS A 192 -6.50 20.13 -32.42
N THR A 193 -5.90 18.96 -32.62
CA THR A 193 -4.61 18.59 -32.02
C THR A 193 -3.45 19.30 -32.71
N GLU A 194 -3.45 19.39 -34.04
CA GLU A 194 -2.46 20.15 -34.83
C GLU A 194 -2.49 21.64 -34.49
N ASN A 195 -3.66 22.27 -34.52
CA ASN A 195 -3.80 23.68 -34.14
C ASN A 195 -3.32 23.95 -32.70
N SER A 196 -3.50 22.99 -31.79
CA SER A 196 -3.01 23.11 -30.41
C SER A 196 -1.49 22.95 -30.30
N GLN A 197 -0.85 22.26 -31.24
CA GLN A 197 0.60 22.09 -31.31
C GLN A 197 1.27 23.31 -31.97
N ASP A 198 0.74 23.77 -33.12
CA ASP A 198 1.30 24.92 -33.85
C ASP A 198 1.31 26.20 -33.01
N ASN A 199 0.22 26.46 -32.27
CA ASN A 199 0.15 27.59 -31.34
C ASN A 199 1.25 27.54 -30.25
N ARG A 200 1.78 26.36 -29.89
CA ARG A 200 2.87 26.24 -28.91
C ARG A 200 4.25 26.46 -29.49
N GLU A 201 4.49 25.99 -30.71
CA GLU A 201 5.76 26.24 -31.39
C GLU A 201 5.96 27.75 -31.57
N LEU A 202 4.87 28.50 -31.76
CA LEU A 202 4.86 29.96 -31.77
C LEU A 202 5.12 30.57 -30.38
N GLU A 203 4.40 30.15 -29.32
CA GLU A 203 4.60 30.68 -27.95
C GLU A 203 6.01 30.41 -27.38
N SER A 204 6.60 29.26 -27.71
CA SER A 204 7.95 28.88 -27.26
C SER A 204 9.06 29.65 -27.99
N GLN A 205 8.87 29.97 -29.28
CA GLN A 205 9.77 30.85 -30.01
C GLN A 205 9.74 32.29 -29.48
N ASP A 206 8.55 32.83 -29.21
CA ASP A 206 8.42 34.19 -28.67
C ASP A 206 8.98 34.33 -27.25
N SER A 207 8.86 33.31 -26.40
CA SER A 207 9.47 33.32 -25.05
C SER A 207 11.00 33.31 -25.09
N ASN A 208 11.61 32.47 -25.91
CA ASN A 208 13.07 32.41 -26.04
C ASN A 208 13.65 33.72 -26.62
N ARG A 209 12.94 34.34 -27.57
CA ARG A 209 13.38 35.60 -28.19
C ARG A 209 13.39 36.77 -27.20
N ASN A 210 12.44 36.79 -26.27
CA ASN A 210 12.34 37.82 -25.22
C ASN A 210 13.35 37.62 -24.07
N GLU A 211 13.81 36.39 -23.81
CA GLU A 211 14.87 36.13 -22.82
C GLU A 211 16.26 36.53 -23.35
N ASP A 212 16.53 36.31 -24.64
CA ASP A 212 17.79 36.70 -25.28
C ASP A 212 17.94 38.22 -25.41
N GLU A 213 16.84 38.98 -25.53
CA GLU A 213 16.87 40.45 -25.53
C GLU A 213 17.03 41.05 -24.13
N LYS A 214 16.65 40.34 -23.06
CA LYS A 214 16.83 40.79 -21.67
C LYS A 214 18.22 40.55 -21.10
N ASN A 215 19.00 39.64 -21.70
CA ASN A 215 20.35 39.27 -21.27
C ASN A 215 21.46 39.94 -22.11
N LYS A 216 21.11 40.92 -22.95
CA LYS A 216 22.03 41.82 -23.66
C LYS A 216 22.01 43.22 -23.05
#